data_AF-A0A1G8GHV1-F1
#
_entry.id   AF-A0A1G8GHV1-F1
#
_cell.length_a   1.000
_cell.length_b   1.000
_cell.length_c   1.000
_cell.angle_alpha   90.00
_cell.angle_beta   90.00
_cell.angle_gamma   90.00
#
_symmetry.space_group_name_H-M   'P 1'
#
loop_
_entity.id
_entity.type
_entity.pdbx_description
1 polymer ?
#
loop_
_entity_poly.entity_id
_entity_poly.type
_entity_poly.pdbx_seq_one_letter_code
_entity_poly.pdbx_strand_id
1 'polypeptide(L)'
;MLSYCEDLKLKNGSLTEYDKKKISDIKDAIMKSDSDNQYNLSKDIDELIQTISTRGARFVEMPLDEKLKEIANLIENLLNKNGRYIDIDYHYFGLEFITKDSVKTLRKRLQCFRHSSKDALIERKTYSQHQKIVMVDYGVLICEAIYTHVKENE
;
A
#
# COMPACT_ATOMS: atom_id res chain seq x y z
N MET A 1 -31.47 -8.41 31.38
CA MET A 1 -32.24 -9.58 30.89
C MET A 1 -32.19 -9.67 29.37
N LEU A 2 -32.55 -8.62 28.62
CA LEU A 2 -32.42 -8.55 27.15
C LEU A 2 -30.98 -8.80 26.65
N SER A 3 -29.99 -8.11 27.21
CA SER A 3 -28.56 -8.29 26.90
C SER A 3 -28.04 -9.70 27.17
N TYR A 4 -28.57 -10.37 28.21
CA TYR A 4 -28.24 -11.77 28.52
C TYR A 4 -28.88 -12.76 27.53
N CYS A 5 -30.09 -12.46 27.04
CA CYS A 5 -30.77 -13.26 26.01
C CYS A 5 -30.12 -13.12 24.63
N GLU A 6 -29.57 -11.95 24.29
CA GLU A 6 -28.82 -11.73 23.04
C GLU A 6 -27.50 -12.52 23.03
N ASP A 7 -26.74 -12.50 24.13
CA ASP A 7 -25.50 -13.29 24.29
C ASP A 7 -25.74 -14.81 24.27
N LEU A 8 -26.88 -15.27 24.80
CA LEU A 8 -27.28 -16.69 24.77
C LEU A 8 -27.62 -17.19 23.36
N LYS A 9 -28.26 -16.35 22.53
CA LYS A 9 -28.58 -16.71 21.13
C LYS A 9 -27.34 -16.82 20.25
N LEU A 10 -26.34 -15.96 20.49
CA LEU A 10 -25.03 -16.00 19.83
C LEU A 10 -24.24 -17.27 20.19
N LYS A 11 -24.26 -17.70 21.46
CA LYS A 11 -23.52 -18.89 21.92
C LYS A 11 -24.15 -20.24 21.56
N ASN A 12 -25.48 -20.30 21.36
CA ASN A 12 -26.20 -21.55 21.11
C ASN A 12 -26.50 -21.85 19.62
N GLY A 13 -25.98 -21.04 18.68
CA GLY A 13 -26.12 -21.29 17.24
C GLY A 13 -27.54 -21.08 16.67
N SER A 14 -28.45 -20.50 17.44
CA SER A 14 -29.85 -20.23 17.06
C SER A 14 -30.02 -18.80 16.54
N LEU A 15 -29.20 -18.41 15.55
CA LEU A 15 -29.31 -17.13 14.88
C LEU A 15 -30.54 -17.11 13.96
N THR A 16 -31.42 -16.12 14.14
CA THR A 16 -32.54 -15.89 13.23
C THR A 16 -32.05 -15.26 11.92
N GLU A 17 -32.89 -15.28 10.87
CA GLU A 17 -32.56 -14.61 9.60
C GLU A 17 -32.35 -13.09 9.78
N TYR A 18 -33.05 -12.48 10.74
CA TYR A 18 -32.82 -11.08 11.11
C TYR A 18 -31.42 -10.87 11.71
N ASP A 19 -30.99 -11.77 12.61
CA ASP A 19 -29.67 -11.68 13.24
C ASP A 19 -28.56 -11.88 12.21
N LYS A 20 -28.71 -12.84 11.29
CA LYS A 20 -27.76 -13.06 10.19
C LYS A 20 -27.66 -11.85 9.28
N LYS A 21 -28.80 -11.25 8.92
CA LYS A 21 -28.82 -10.03 8.10
C LYS A 21 -28.11 -8.89 8.80
N LYS A 22 -28.41 -8.64 10.08
CA LYS A 22 -27.78 -7.57 10.87
C LYS A 22 -26.27 -7.78 11.04
N ILE A 23 -25.82 -9.03 11.22
CA ILE A 23 -24.40 -9.39 11.24
C ILE A 23 -23.75 -9.13 9.88
N SER A 24 -24.43 -9.45 8.77
CA SER A 24 -23.95 -9.15 7.41
C SER A 24 -23.81 -7.64 7.21
N ASP A 25 -24.83 -6.87 7.56
CA ASP A 25 -24.84 -5.41 7.42
C ASP A 25 -23.72 -4.76 8.26
N ILE A 26 -23.48 -5.26 9.48
CA ILE A 26 -22.38 -4.81 10.34
C ILE A 26 -21.01 -5.20 9.74
N LYS A 27 -20.86 -6.41 9.21
CA LYS A 27 -19.62 -6.81 8.51
C LYS A 27 -19.35 -5.93 7.30
N ASP A 28 -20.36 -5.67 6.48
CA ASP A 28 -20.22 -4.81 5.30
C ASP A 28 -19.87 -3.36 5.69
N ALA A 29 -20.44 -2.86 6.79
CA ALA A 29 -20.10 -1.55 7.34
C ALA A 29 -18.66 -1.49 7.87
N ILE A 30 -18.21 -2.52 8.60
CA ILE A 30 -16.82 -2.63 9.11
C ILE A 30 -15.83 -2.73 7.94
N MET A 31 -16.13 -3.55 6.93
CA MET A 31 -15.29 -3.68 5.73
C MET A 31 -15.23 -2.37 4.93
N LYS A 32 -16.33 -1.60 4.87
CA LYS A 32 -16.31 -0.24 4.31
C LYS A 32 -15.47 0.73 5.14
N SER A 33 -15.60 0.72 6.47
CA SER A 33 -14.79 1.62 7.30
C SER A 33 -13.29 1.26 7.31
N ASP A 34 -12.94 -0.02 7.15
CA ASP A 34 -11.55 -0.44 6.98
C ASP A 34 -10.97 -0.01 5.62
N SER A 35 -11.82 0.15 4.59
CA SER A 35 -11.39 0.76 3.32
C SER A 35 -11.15 2.27 3.43
N ASP A 36 -11.81 2.97 4.36
CA ASP A 36 -11.55 4.39 4.63
C ASP A 36 -10.24 4.62 5.41
N ASN A 37 -9.69 3.57 6.04
CA ASN A 37 -8.33 3.55 6.59
C ASN A 37 -7.26 3.17 5.55
N GLN A 38 -7.62 3.03 4.26
CA GLN A 38 -6.60 2.95 3.22
C GLN A 38 -5.93 4.31 3.09
N TYR A 39 -4.59 4.31 3.17
CA TYR A 39 -3.76 5.44 2.82
C TYR A 39 -4.14 5.93 1.42
N ASN A 40 -4.99 6.96 1.37
CA ASN A 40 -5.29 7.65 0.15
C ASN A 40 -4.02 8.40 -0.23
N LEU A 41 -3.30 7.87 -1.21
CA LEU A 41 -2.27 8.62 -1.92
C LEU A 41 -2.85 9.97 -2.33
N SER A 42 -2.03 11.01 -2.29
CA SER A 42 -2.42 12.27 -2.93
C SER A 42 -2.90 11.99 -4.36
N LYS A 43 -3.96 12.69 -4.79
CA LYS A 43 -4.61 12.47 -6.09
C LYS A 43 -3.59 12.48 -7.24
N ASP A 44 -2.63 13.39 -7.18
CA ASP A 44 -1.52 13.51 -8.12
C ASP A 44 -0.69 12.22 -8.23
N ILE A 45 -0.42 11.53 -7.11
CA ILE A 45 0.39 10.31 -7.12
C ILE A 45 -0.42 9.11 -7.61
N ASP A 46 -1.70 8.99 -7.25
CA ASP A 46 -2.54 7.90 -7.80
C ASP A 46 -2.68 8.05 -9.33
N GLU A 47 -2.82 9.28 -9.84
CA GLU A 47 -2.81 9.59 -11.28
C GLU A 47 -1.45 9.25 -11.94
N LEU A 48 -0.32 9.55 -11.28
CA LEU A 48 1.02 9.15 -11.74
C LEU A 48 1.17 7.63 -11.79
N ILE A 49 0.69 6.91 -10.77
CA ILE A 49 0.71 5.44 -10.75
C ILE A 49 -0.13 4.88 -11.89
N GLN A 50 -1.33 5.42 -12.13
CA GLN A 50 -2.17 5.01 -13.24
C GLN A 50 -1.50 5.28 -14.60
N THR A 51 -0.72 6.36 -14.71
CA THR A 51 0.03 6.72 -15.92
C THR A 51 1.18 5.76 -16.21
N ILE A 52 1.91 5.32 -15.17
CA ILE A 52 3.05 4.39 -15.34
C ILE A 52 2.62 2.92 -15.34
N SER A 53 1.45 2.59 -14.79
CA SER A 53 0.93 1.23 -14.72
C SER A 53 0.23 0.83 -16.01
N THR A 54 0.51 -0.39 -16.50
CA THR A 54 -0.07 -0.89 -17.74
C THR A 54 -1.52 -1.41 -17.60
N ARG A 55 -2.09 -1.42 -16.39
CA ARG A 55 -3.44 -1.96 -16.12
C ARG A 55 -4.52 -0.91 -15.81
N GLY A 56 -4.15 0.34 -15.55
CA GLY A 56 -5.12 1.43 -15.27
C GLY A 56 -5.99 1.26 -14.03
N ALA A 57 -5.68 0.29 -13.15
CA ALA A 57 -6.38 0.13 -11.86
C ALA A 57 -5.92 1.22 -10.87
N ARG A 58 -6.81 1.65 -9.96
CA ARG A 58 -6.42 2.57 -8.89
C ARG A 58 -5.47 1.87 -7.94
N PHE A 59 -4.47 2.58 -7.40
CA PHE A 59 -3.48 1.98 -6.52
C PHE A 59 -4.13 1.26 -5.34
N VAL A 60 -5.17 1.87 -4.77
CA VAL A 60 -5.91 1.35 -3.62
C VAL A 60 -6.52 -0.04 -3.86
N GLU A 61 -6.92 -0.33 -5.10
CA GLU A 61 -7.58 -1.58 -5.54
C GLU A 61 -6.57 -2.69 -5.88
N MET A 62 -5.28 -2.36 -6.00
CA MET A 62 -4.24 -3.32 -6.38
C MET A 62 -3.93 -4.32 -5.24
N PRO A 63 -3.68 -5.61 -5.55
CA PRO A 63 -3.07 -6.55 -4.63
C PRO A 63 -1.72 -6.05 -4.12
N LEU A 64 -1.32 -6.47 -2.91
CA LEU A 64 -0.07 -6.01 -2.27
C LEU A 64 1.18 -6.19 -3.15
N ASP A 65 1.33 -7.34 -3.81
CA ASP A 65 2.48 -7.58 -4.68
C ASP A 65 2.51 -6.62 -5.88
N GLU A 66 1.34 -6.24 -6.39
CA GLU A 66 1.19 -5.26 -7.48
C GLU A 66 1.46 -3.84 -6.96
N LYS A 67 0.95 -3.48 -5.77
CA LYS A 67 1.29 -2.20 -5.10
C LYS A 67 2.80 -2.05 -4.93
N LEU A 68 3.48 -3.09 -4.46
CA LEU A 68 4.93 -3.08 -4.25
C LEU A 68 5.72 -2.94 -5.56
N LYS A 69 5.23 -3.58 -6.63
CA LYS A 69 5.78 -3.41 -7.99
C LYS A 69 5.62 -1.96 -8.46
N GLU A 70 4.42 -1.38 -8.33
CA GLU A 70 4.15 -0.03 -8.81
C GLU A 70 4.85 1.05 -7.97
N ILE A 71 5.01 0.86 -6.66
CA ILE A 71 5.87 1.72 -5.83
C ILE A 71 7.30 1.75 -6.37
N ALA A 72 7.86 0.59 -6.70
CA ALA A 72 9.21 0.56 -7.25
C ALA A 72 9.30 1.35 -8.56
N ASN A 73 8.30 1.17 -9.45
CA ASN A 73 8.19 1.88 -10.73
C ASN A 73 8.10 3.39 -10.53
N LEU A 74 7.29 3.82 -9.57
CA LEU A 74 7.10 5.23 -9.28
C LEU A 74 8.38 5.87 -8.72
N ILE A 75 9.05 5.24 -7.75
CA ILE A 75 10.32 5.77 -7.22
C ILE A 75 11.36 5.93 -8.34
N GLU A 76 11.43 4.96 -9.25
CA GLU A 76 12.31 5.02 -10.41
C GLU A 76 11.92 6.13 -11.38
N ASN A 77 10.63 6.32 -11.66
CA ASN A 77 10.14 7.40 -12.51
C ASN A 77 10.43 8.78 -11.91
N LEU A 78 10.11 8.99 -10.62
CA LEU A 78 10.32 10.25 -9.92
C LEU A 78 11.81 10.65 -9.84
N LEU A 79 12.69 9.66 -9.65
CA LEU A 79 14.14 9.93 -9.56
C LEU A 79 14.84 9.97 -10.92
N ASN A 80 14.21 9.55 -12.01
CA ASN A 80 14.84 9.51 -13.34
C ASN A 80 14.37 10.68 -14.20
N LYS A 81 15.21 11.72 -14.31
CA LYS A 81 15.00 12.81 -15.27
C LYS A 81 15.87 12.60 -16.50
N ASN A 82 15.23 12.44 -17.67
CA ASN A 82 15.91 12.32 -18.97
C ASN A 82 16.97 11.20 -19.02
N GLY A 83 16.70 10.05 -18.40
CA GLY A 83 17.63 8.91 -18.38
C GLY A 83 18.73 9.01 -17.32
N ARG A 84 18.76 10.06 -16.49
CA ARG A 84 19.71 10.24 -15.39
C ARG A 84 18.99 10.28 -14.05
N TYR A 85 19.52 9.53 -13.09
CA TYR A 85 19.03 9.57 -11.73
C TYR A 85 19.45 10.89 -11.07
N ILE A 86 18.47 11.68 -10.62
CA ILE A 86 18.72 12.89 -9.83
C ILE A 86 19.09 12.51 -8.40
N ASP A 87 19.95 13.32 -7.78
CA ASP A 87 20.17 13.27 -6.35
C ASP A 87 19.30 14.33 -5.69
N ILE A 88 18.58 13.95 -4.64
CA ILE A 88 17.67 14.83 -3.91
C ILE A 88 18.21 15.05 -2.50
N ASP A 89 17.91 16.20 -1.91
CA ASP A 89 18.37 16.50 -0.55
C ASP A 89 17.50 15.78 0.49
N TYR A 90 17.84 14.51 0.74
CA TYR A 90 17.18 13.67 1.73
C TYR A 90 17.22 14.25 3.16
N HIS A 91 18.16 15.14 3.48
CA HIS A 91 18.23 15.75 4.80
C HIS A 91 17.14 16.82 4.97
N TYR A 92 16.86 17.59 3.93
CA TYR A 92 15.88 18.66 3.98
C TYR A 92 14.44 18.15 4.12
N PHE A 93 14.03 17.16 3.30
CA PHE A 93 12.65 16.67 3.31
C PHE A 93 12.45 15.36 4.07
N GLY A 94 13.50 14.55 4.24
CA GLY A 94 13.40 13.20 4.81
C GLY A 94 13.32 13.16 6.34
N LEU A 95 13.48 14.31 7.02
CA LEU A 95 13.46 14.45 8.48
C LEU A 95 14.34 13.40 9.19
N GLU A 96 15.46 13.01 8.57
CA GLU A 96 16.35 11.89 8.96
C GLU A 96 15.72 10.48 8.95
N PHE A 97 14.38 10.36 8.84
CA PHE A 97 13.67 9.09 8.71
C PHE A 97 13.79 8.47 7.31
N ILE A 98 13.92 9.29 6.28
CA ILE A 98 14.12 8.86 4.90
C ILE A 98 15.52 9.30 4.47
N THR A 99 16.37 8.31 4.20
CA THR A 99 17.74 8.54 3.73
C THR A 99 17.92 7.98 2.33
N LYS A 100 18.96 8.43 1.63
CA LYS A 100 19.36 7.86 0.34
C LYS A 100 19.51 6.34 0.41
N ASP A 101 20.08 5.84 1.50
CA ASP A 101 20.32 4.42 1.70
C ASP A 101 19.04 3.65 2.05
N SER A 102 18.09 4.26 2.77
CA SER A 102 16.79 3.63 3.02
C SER A 102 15.99 3.48 1.71
N VAL A 103 15.99 4.50 0.85
CA VAL A 103 15.36 4.44 -0.48
C VAL A 103 16.02 3.38 -1.36
N LYS A 104 17.36 3.34 -1.43
CA LYS A 104 18.09 2.28 -2.16
C LYS A 104 17.76 0.88 -1.62
N THR A 105 17.71 0.73 -0.30
CA THR A 105 17.42 -0.54 0.35
C THR A 105 16.01 -1.01 0.03
N LEU A 106 15.02 -0.12 0.11
CA LEU A 106 13.64 -0.43 -0.26
C LEU A 106 13.58 -0.85 -1.73
N ARG A 107 14.12 -0.05 -2.66
CA ARG A 107 14.12 -0.37 -4.10
C ARG A 107 14.75 -1.73 -4.41
N LYS A 108 15.82 -2.10 -3.72
CA LYS A 108 16.46 -3.41 -3.87
C LYS A 108 15.53 -4.54 -3.44
N ARG A 109 14.87 -4.40 -2.27
CA ARG A 109 13.89 -5.39 -1.77
C ARG A 109 12.68 -5.52 -2.69
N LEU A 110 12.25 -4.44 -3.33
CA LEU A 110 11.11 -4.45 -4.24
C LEU A 110 11.39 -5.14 -5.59
N GLN A 111 12.65 -5.44 -5.93
CA GLN A 111 12.97 -6.07 -7.22
C GLN A 111 12.29 -7.43 -7.42
N CYS A 112 12.13 -8.24 -6.36
CA CYS A 112 11.49 -9.54 -6.48
C CYS A 112 9.99 -9.47 -6.84
N PHE A 113 9.35 -8.32 -6.67
CA PHE A 113 7.95 -8.08 -7.08
C PHE A 113 7.83 -7.70 -8.57
N ARG A 114 8.93 -7.27 -9.21
CA ARG A 114 8.97 -6.93 -10.65
C ARG A 114 9.31 -8.13 -11.53
N HIS A 115 10.11 -9.06 -11.03
CA HIS A 115 10.66 -10.15 -11.84
C HIS A 115 9.87 -11.44 -11.68
N SER A 116 9.76 -12.20 -12.77
CA SER A 116 9.13 -13.52 -12.82
C SER A 116 10.14 -14.67 -12.73
N SER A 117 11.41 -14.38 -12.41
CA SER A 117 12.45 -15.41 -12.26
C SER A 117 12.17 -16.32 -11.07
N LYS A 118 12.68 -17.56 -11.10
CA LYS A 118 12.51 -18.51 -9.99
C LYS A 118 12.99 -17.92 -8.66
N ASP A 119 14.15 -17.26 -8.68
CA ASP A 119 14.72 -16.63 -7.48
C ASP A 119 13.84 -15.50 -6.95
N ALA A 120 13.29 -14.66 -7.84
CA ALA A 120 12.35 -13.60 -7.44
C ALA A 120 11.05 -14.17 -6.85
N LEU A 121 10.54 -15.28 -7.40
CA LEU A 121 9.36 -15.96 -6.85
C LEU A 121 9.64 -16.60 -5.48
N ILE A 122 10.86 -17.09 -5.25
CA ILE A 122 11.29 -17.62 -3.95
C ILE A 122 11.42 -16.48 -2.93
N GLU A 123 12.12 -15.39 -3.29
CA GLU A 123 12.29 -14.22 -2.43
C GLU A 123 10.94 -13.58 -2.07
N ARG A 124 10.01 -13.47 -3.02
CA ARG A 124 8.66 -12.92 -2.76
C ARG A 124 7.90 -13.70 -1.67
N LYS A 125 8.14 -15.00 -1.57
CA LYS A 125 7.51 -15.88 -0.56
C LYS A 125 8.15 -15.76 0.82
N THR A 126 9.33 -15.15 0.95
CA THR A 126 9.97 -14.94 2.26
C THR A 126 9.34 -13.78 3.04
N TYR A 127 8.58 -12.91 2.36
CA TYR A 127 7.88 -11.78 2.99
C TYR A 127 6.49 -12.19 3.48
N SER A 128 6.21 -11.93 4.75
CA SER A 128 4.87 -12.08 5.32
C SER A 128 3.90 -11.02 4.78
N GLN A 129 2.60 -11.27 4.87
CA GLN A 129 1.57 -10.28 4.51
C GLN A 129 1.75 -8.96 5.28
N HIS A 130 2.06 -9.05 6.57
CA HIS A 130 2.30 -7.87 7.40
C HIS A 130 3.54 -7.07 6.94
N GLN A 131 4.65 -7.75 6.61
CA GLN A 131 5.83 -7.08 6.06
C GLN A 131 5.53 -6.38 4.73
N LYS A 132 4.71 -6.99 3.87
CA LYS A 132 4.29 -6.37 2.61
C LYS A 132 3.46 -5.11 2.84
N ILE A 133 2.54 -5.12 3.81
CA ILE A 133 1.77 -3.93 4.20
C ILE A 133 2.70 -2.81 4.66
N VAL A 134 3.62 -3.11 5.59
CA VAL A 134 4.61 -2.12 6.06
C VAL A 134 5.47 -1.57 4.91
N MET A 135 5.87 -2.43 3.95
CA MET A 135 6.61 -1.99 2.77
C MET A 135 5.78 -1.12 1.83
N VAL A 136 4.47 -1.37 1.71
CA VAL A 136 3.56 -0.51 0.95
C VAL A 136 3.47 0.86 1.60
N ASP A 137 3.17 0.92 2.91
CA ASP A 137 3.00 2.17 3.65
C ASP A 137 4.28 3.02 3.61
N TYR A 138 5.44 2.38 3.86
CA TYR A 138 6.73 3.05 3.78
C TYR A 138 7.08 3.50 2.36
N GLY A 139 6.71 2.71 1.35
CA GLY A 139 6.90 3.05 -0.06
C GLY A 139 6.05 4.24 -0.50
N VAL A 140 4.80 4.32 -0.04
CA VAL A 140 3.90 5.46 -0.25
C VAL A 140 4.50 6.73 0.33
N LEU A 141 4.96 6.68 1.59
CA LEU A 141 5.62 7.81 2.24
C LEU A 141 6.85 8.29 1.46
N ILE A 142 7.69 7.37 0.98
CA ILE A 142 8.85 7.71 0.15
C ILE A 142 8.42 8.37 -1.17
N CYS A 143 7.40 7.84 -1.84
CA CYS A 143 6.90 8.41 -3.09
C CYS A 143 6.36 9.82 -2.89
N GLU A 144 5.58 10.06 -1.83
CA GLU A 144 5.07 11.39 -1.47
C GLU A 144 6.19 12.37 -1.20
N ALA A 145 7.19 11.94 -0.43
CA ALA A 145 8.34 12.76 -0.07
C ALA A 145 9.18 13.15 -1.31
N ILE A 146 9.48 12.20 -2.20
CA ILE A 146 10.22 12.45 -3.44
C ILE A 146 9.39 13.34 -4.37
N TYR A 147 8.10 13.03 -4.58
CA TYR A 147 7.24 13.79 -5.48
C TYR A 147 7.13 15.26 -5.06
N THR A 148 6.91 15.50 -3.77
CA THR A 148 6.81 16.87 -3.21
C THR A 148 8.10 17.63 -3.45
N HIS A 149 9.25 17.04 -3.12
CA HIS A 149 10.55 17.67 -3.34
C HIS A 149 10.82 17.93 -4.83
N VAL A 150 10.53 16.98 -5.71
CA VAL A 150 10.75 17.15 -7.15
C VAL A 150 9.86 18.26 -7.73
N LYS A 151 8.59 18.34 -7.30
CA LYS A 151 7.64 19.36 -7.74
C LYS A 151 7.97 20.76 -7.23
N GLU A 152 8.50 20.88 -6.01
CA GLU A 152 8.97 22.17 -5.45
C GLU A 152 10.20 22.72 -6.16
N ASN A 153 10.97 21.88 -6.87
CA ASN A 153 12.22 22.22 -7.54
C ASN A 153 12.11 22.18 -9.08
N GLU A 154 10.89 22.15 -9.62
CA GLU A 154 10.58 22.34 -11.05
C GLU A 154 10.19 23.79 -11.37
#